data_AF-A0A2G6G0A6-F1
#
_entry.id   AF-A0A2G6G0A6-F1
#
_cell.length_a   1.000
_cell.length_b   1.000
_cell.length_c   1.000
_cell.angle_alpha   90.00
_cell.angle_beta   90.00
_cell.angle_gamma   90.00
#
_symmetry.space_group_name_H-M   'P 1'
#
loop_
_entity.id
_entity.type
_entity.pdbx_description
1 polymer ?
#
loop_
_entity_poly.entity_id
_entity_poly.type
_entity_poly.pdbx_seq_one_letter_code
_entity_poly.pdbx_strand_id
1 'polypeptide(L)'
;MAAGSGTLRLDCQALNPELAGLIRPLLMEAAGSLELAAHFFSFTLVVDDLPGVGEAPVPWLHLAEGRKREGRQPEDGLPQEGPNWHGELFCAETHFLEGAVADAGLLPGPEIWDAVLRPVEAEPTEAGPIGGTFREAAARRLLHHELLTARDWARRELVGAAIPRQAVESFAVVWAVTVDGRLHRLGLPGYSMAERRNRFSRHFSSAGVLLPDHWEIFQSLWDGAVAGWPDVLALLRHLPGSS
;
A
#
# COMPACT_ATOMS: atom_id res chain seq x y z
N MET A 1 -24.11 6.82 -18.66
CA MET A 1 -22.83 7.21 -19.28
C MET A 1 -21.87 6.04 -19.13
N ALA A 2 -21.49 5.39 -20.22
CA ALA A 2 -20.56 4.26 -20.18
C ALA A 2 -19.13 4.82 -20.22
N ALA A 3 -18.44 4.84 -19.07
CA ALA A 3 -17.01 5.07 -19.05
C ALA A 3 -16.34 3.98 -19.90
N GLY A 4 -15.38 4.37 -20.76
CA GLY A 4 -14.64 3.42 -21.57
C GLY A 4 -14.01 2.37 -20.66
N SER A 5 -14.49 1.13 -20.75
CA SER A 5 -14.00 -0.01 -19.96
C SER A 5 -12.59 -0.37 -20.40
N GLY A 6 -11.59 0.36 -19.93
CA GLY A 6 -10.19 -0.05 -20.01
C GLY A 6 -10.02 -1.37 -19.27
N THR A 7 -9.44 -2.38 -19.92
CA THR A 7 -9.09 -3.63 -19.23
C THR A 7 -7.80 -3.41 -18.46
N LEU A 8 -7.86 -3.47 -17.12
CA LEU A 8 -6.67 -3.47 -16.28
C LEU A 8 -5.83 -4.72 -16.55
N ARG A 9 -4.57 -4.55 -16.95
CA ARG A 9 -3.61 -5.65 -17.04
C ARG A 9 -3.00 -5.91 -15.66
N LEU A 10 -3.30 -7.04 -15.05
CA LEU A 10 -2.67 -7.51 -13.83
C LEU A 10 -1.58 -8.54 -14.16
N ASP A 11 -0.42 -8.40 -13.56
CA ASP A 11 0.65 -9.40 -13.63
C ASP A 11 1.18 -9.74 -12.24
N CYS A 12 1.71 -10.95 -12.08
CA CYS A 12 2.33 -11.43 -10.85
C CYS A 12 3.60 -12.18 -11.24
N GLN A 13 4.74 -11.60 -10.90
CA GLN A 13 6.08 -12.11 -11.14
C GLN A 13 6.62 -12.60 -9.81
N ALA A 14 7.04 -13.85 -9.74
CA ALA A 14 7.73 -14.38 -8.57
C ALA A 14 8.85 -15.33 -9.00
N LEU A 15 9.94 -15.38 -8.24
CA LEU A 15 10.99 -16.40 -8.46
C LEU A 15 10.41 -17.80 -8.35
N ASN A 16 9.49 -18.00 -7.40
CA ASN A 16 8.76 -19.25 -7.24
C ASN A 16 7.43 -19.26 -8.05
N PRO A 17 7.31 -20.10 -9.10
CA PRO A 17 6.11 -20.13 -9.94
C PRO A 17 4.87 -20.71 -9.23
N GLU A 18 5.04 -21.60 -8.25
CA GLU A 18 3.92 -22.14 -7.47
C GLU A 18 3.32 -21.04 -6.58
N LEU A 19 4.17 -20.24 -5.94
CA LEU A 19 3.75 -19.08 -5.14
C LEU A 19 3.03 -18.05 -6.00
N ALA A 20 3.54 -17.74 -7.20
CA ALA A 20 2.83 -16.87 -8.15
C ALA A 20 1.44 -17.42 -8.53
N GLY A 21 1.32 -18.74 -8.70
CA GLY A 21 0.05 -19.42 -8.97
C GLY A 21 -0.97 -19.26 -7.83
N LEU A 22 -0.51 -19.27 -6.58
CA LEU A 22 -1.36 -19.05 -5.39
C LEU A 22 -1.76 -17.59 -5.21
N ILE A 23 -0.85 -16.65 -5.49
CA ILE A 23 -1.08 -15.21 -5.24
C ILE A 23 -1.94 -14.57 -6.34
N ARG A 24 -1.75 -14.96 -7.60
CA ARG A 24 -2.45 -14.37 -8.75
C ARG A 24 -3.98 -14.27 -8.60
N PRO A 25 -4.73 -15.32 -8.20
CA PRO A 25 -6.17 -15.19 -8.00
C PRO A 25 -6.53 -14.19 -6.89
N LEU A 26 -5.73 -14.11 -5.81
CA LEU A 26 -5.94 -13.14 -4.73
C LEU A 26 -5.69 -11.70 -5.18
N LEU A 27 -4.67 -11.49 -6.02
CA LEU A 27 -4.38 -10.20 -6.63
C LEU A 27 -5.55 -9.72 -7.51
N MET A 28 -6.08 -10.62 -8.34
CA MET A 28 -7.24 -10.31 -9.20
C MET A 28 -8.49 -9.97 -8.37
N GLU A 29 -8.75 -10.72 -7.31
CA GLU A 29 -9.87 -10.50 -6.41
C GLU A 29 -9.76 -9.14 -5.69
N ALA A 30 -8.59 -8.85 -5.11
CA ALA A 30 -8.36 -7.59 -4.40
C ALA A 30 -8.44 -6.38 -5.35
N ALA A 31 -7.85 -6.49 -6.54
CA ALA A 31 -7.92 -5.44 -7.56
C ALA A 31 -9.35 -5.16 -8.03
N GLY A 32 -10.17 -6.21 -8.19
CA GLY A 32 -11.58 -6.09 -8.52
C GLY A 32 -12.38 -5.42 -7.40
N SER A 33 -12.20 -5.88 -6.17
CA SER A 33 -12.89 -5.37 -4.97
C SER A 33 -12.56 -3.90 -4.67
N LEU A 34 -11.37 -3.44 -5.08
CA LEU A 34 -10.92 -2.06 -4.90
C LEU A 34 -11.12 -1.19 -6.14
N GLU A 35 -11.74 -1.72 -7.20
CA GLU A 35 -12.03 -1.04 -8.46
C GLU A 35 -10.78 -0.42 -9.14
N LEU A 36 -9.64 -1.10 -9.07
CA LEU A 36 -8.38 -0.56 -9.58
C LEU A 36 -8.40 -0.21 -11.08
N ALA A 37 -9.27 -0.84 -11.86
CA ALA A 37 -9.40 -0.57 -13.30
C ALA A 37 -9.87 0.86 -13.61
N ALA A 38 -10.45 1.57 -12.63
CA ALA A 38 -10.79 2.99 -12.76
C ALA A 38 -9.54 3.90 -12.75
N HIS A 39 -8.41 3.41 -12.23
CA HIS A 39 -7.23 4.22 -11.95
C HIS A 39 -5.98 3.73 -12.70
N PHE A 40 -5.85 2.42 -12.88
CA PHE A 40 -4.69 1.77 -13.46
C PHE A 40 -5.01 1.14 -14.81
N PHE A 41 -4.10 1.28 -15.77
CA PHE A 41 -4.15 0.49 -17.01
C PHE A 41 -3.31 -0.78 -16.88
N SER A 42 -2.33 -0.78 -15.98
CA SER A 42 -1.56 -1.97 -15.63
C SER A 42 -1.06 -1.92 -14.18
N PHE A 43 -1.00 -3.08 -13.54
CA PHE A 43 -0.45 -3.26 -12.21
C PHE A 43 0.31 -4.59 -12.13
N THR A 44 1.57 -4.55 -11.68
CA THR A 44 2.42 -5.74 -11.53
C THR A 44 2.72 -5.96 -10.05
N LEU A 45 2.50 -7.17 -9.56
CA LEU A 45 3.04 -7.62 -8.28
C LEU A 45 4.36 -8.35 -8.54
N VAL A 46 5.43 -7.90 -7.93
CA VAL A 46 6.76 -8.51 -7.99
C VAL A 46 7.05 -9.12 -6.61
N VAL A 47 7.11 -10.44 -6.53
CA VAL A 47 7.47 -11.18 -5.33
C VAL A 47 8.90 -11.66 -5.51
N ASP A 48 9.83 -10.99 -4.86
CA ASP A 48 11.26 -11.24 -5.03
C ASP A 48 11.97 -11.17 -3.67
N ASP A 49 13.20 -11.67 -3.60
CA ASP A 49 14.06 -11.52 -2.43
C ASP A 49 14.53 -10.06 -2.35
N LEU A 50 13.66 -9.21 -1.81
CA LEU A 50 13.99 -7.82 -1.54
C LEU A 50 15.19 -7.78 -0.59
N PRO A 51 16.26 -7.03 -0.91
CA PRO A 51 17.42 -6.93 -0.04
C PRO A 51 16.98 -6.39 1.32
N GLY A 52 16.94 -7.27 2.31
CA GLY A 52 16.51 -6.94 3.66
C GLY A 52 17.55 -6.02 4.31
N VAL A 53 17.24 -4.74 4.44
CA VAL A 53 17.93 -3.87 5.38
C VAL A 53 17.12 -3.88 6.69
N GLY A 54 17.26 -4.92 7.51
CA GLY A 54 16.61 -5.02 8.85
C GLY A 54 15.90 -6.33 9.16
N GLU A 55 15.04 -6.32 10.21
CA GLU A 55 14.37 -7.49 10.80
C GLU A 55 13.16 -8.02 9.99
N ALA A 56 12.57 -7.23 9.09
CA ALA A 56 11.54 -7.68 8.16
C ALA A 56 11.48 -6.77 6.92
N PRO A 57 11.39 -7.34 5.70
CA PRO A 57 11.22 -6.54 4.48
C PRO A 57 9.89 -5.77 4.53
N VAL A 58 9.85 -4.57 3.99
CA VAL A 58 8.62 -3.75 3.86
C VAL A 58 8.18 -3.81 2.39
N PRO A 59 6.88 -3.98 2.09
CA PRO A 59 6.39 -3.86 0.72
C PRO A 59 6.77 -2.50 0.13
N TRP A 60 7.03 -2.45 -1.17
CA TRP A 60 7.45 -1.23 -1.86
C TRP A 60 6.57 -0.99 -3.10
N LEU A 61 6.11 0.24 -3.31
CA LEU A 61 5.20 0.59 -4.39
C LEU A 61 5.86 1.64 -5.30
N HIS A 62 5.97 1.31 -6.58
CA HIS A 62 6.38 2.21 -7.65
C HIS A 62 5.17 2.56 -8.51
N LEU A 63 4.92 3.85 -8.72
CA LEU A 63 3.81 4.34 -9.53
C LEU A 63 4.34 5.30 -10.61
N ALA A 64 3.99 5.02 -11.86
CA ALA A 64 4.33 5.86 -12.99
C ALA A 64 3.06 6.35 -13.68
N GLU A 65 2.97 7.66 -13.93
CA GLU A 65 1.95 8.20 -14.82
C GLU A 65 2.23 7.71 -16.24
N GLY A 66 1.29 6.96 -16.81
CA GLY A 66 1.31 6.61 -18.23
C GLY A 66 1.27 7.89 -19.06
N ARG A 67 2.07 7.93 -20.13
CA ARG A 67 1.92 8.98 -21.14
C ARG A 67 0.48 8.97 -21.59
N LYS A 68 -0.26 10.08 -21.37
CA LYS A 68 -1.59 10.29 -21.96
C LYS A 68 -1.52 9.80 -23.39
N ARG A 69 -2.36 8.84 -23.77
CA ARG A 69 -2.46 8.43 -25.18
C ARG A 69 -2.82 9.69 -25.97
N GLU A 70 -1.84 10.29 -26.64
CA GLU A 70 -2.02 11.32 -27.66
C GLU A 70 -2.78 10.67 -28.82
N GLY A 71 -4.08 10.49 -28.69
CA GLY A 71 -4.76 9.53 -29.56
C GLY A 71 -6.26 9.44 -29.41
N ARG A 72 -6.92 10.56 -29.14
CA ARG A 72 -8.29 10.92 -29.58
C ARG A 72 -8.70 12.16 -28.80
N GLN A 73 -8.81 13.30 -29.47
CA GLN A 73 -9.67 14.36 -28.95
C GLN A 73 -11.08 13.76 -28.86
N PRO A 74 -11.72 13.74 -27.67
CA PRO A 74 -13.12 13.40 -27.59
C PRO A 74 -13.91 14.43 -28.41
N GLU A 75 -14.74 13.97 -29.35
CA GLU A 75 -15.57 14.86 -30.19
C GLU A 75 -16.49 15.78 -29.37
N ASP A 76 -16.72 15.44 -28.08
CA ASP A 76 -17.59 16.19 -27.16
C ASP A 76 -16.84 17.13 -26.18
N GLY A 77 -15.54 17.36 -26.35
CA GLY A 77 -14.82 18.44 -25.64
C GLY A 77 -14.63 18.27 -24.12
N LEU A 78 -15.13 17.20 -23.51
CA LEU A 78 -14.85 16.86 -22.11
C LEU A 78 -13.67 15.88 -22.05
N PRO A 79 -12.55 16.21 -21.37
CA PRO A 79 -11.46 15.27 -21.17
C PRO A 79 -11.99 14.08 -20.34
N GLN A 80 -12.13 12.92 -20.97
CA GLN A 80 -12.30 11.68 -20.23
C GLN A 80 -10.95 11.36 -19.58
N GLU A 81 -10.84 11.63 -18.28
CA GLU A 81 -9.72 11.18 -17.46
C GLU A 81 -9.81 9.66 -17.30
N GLY A 82 -9.32 8.94 -18.32
CA GLY A 82 -9.14 7.50 -18.23
C GLY A 82 -8.05 7.12 -17.23
N PRO A 83 -7.90 5.80 -16.94
CA PRO A 83 -6.83 5.31 -16.08
C PRO A 83 -5.47 5.70 -16.66
N ASN A 84 -4.70 6.45 -15.87
CA ASN A 84 -3.43 7.04 -16.30
C ASN A 84 -2.23 6.47 -15.52
N TRP A 85 -2.41 5.39 -14.75
CA TRP A 85 -1.34 4.88 -13.89
C TRP A 85 -0.87 3.47 -14.28
N HIS A 86 0.45 3.29 -14.23
CA HIS A 86 1.12 2.01 -14.10
C HIS A 86 1.58 1.86 -12.64
N GLY A 87 1.33 0.71 -12.04
CA GLY A 87 1.80 0.42 -10.68
C GLY A 87 2.61 -0.88 -10.62
N GLU A 88 3.65 -0.88 -9.79
CA GLU A 88 4.44 -2.06 -9.46
C GLU A 88 4.55 -2.15 -7.95
N LEU A 89 4.07 -3.25 -7.37
CA LEU A 89 4.16 -3.54 -5.95
C LEU A 89 5.21 -4.64 -5.78
N PHE A 90 6.26 -4.35 -5.04
CA PHE A 90 7.30 -5.29 -4.67
C PHE A 90 7.04 -5.82 -3.26
N CYS A 91 7.08 -7.13 -3.09
CA CYS A 91 6.89 -7.81 -1.81
C CYS A 91 7.94 -8.92 -1.65
N ALA A 92 8.27 -9.26 -0.41
CA ALA A 92 9.11 -10.41 -0.13
C ALA A 92 8.26 -11.68 -0.02
N GLU A 93 8.84 -12.85 -0.30
CA GLU A 93 8.13 -14.13 -0.16
C GLU A 93 7.63 -14.36 1.28
N THR A 94 8.40 -13.92 2.29
CA THR A 94 8.06 -14.04 3.72
C THR A 94 6.75 -13.32 4.09
N HIS A 95 6.34 -12.30 3.32
CA HIS A 95 5.04 -11.65 3.49
C HIS A 95 3.88 -12.62 3.27
N PHE A 96 4.05 -13.59 2.38
CA PHE A 96 3.03 -14.57 2.01
C PHE A 96 3.16 -15.90 2.76
N LEU A 97 4.39 -16.29 3.13
CA LEU A 97 4.68 -17.57 3.79
C LEU A 97 4.59 -17.46 5.32
N GLU A 98 5.14 -16.39 5.89
CA GLU A 98 5.18 -16.22 7.35
C GLU A 98 4.12 -15.22 7.84
N GLY A 99 3.62 -14.37 6.94
CA GLY A 99 2.78 -13.22 7.30
C GLY A 99 3.58 -12.14 8.04
N ALA A 100 4.91 -12.13 7.88
CA ALA A 100 5.83 -11.20 8.50
C ALA A 100 5.77 -9.84 7.79
N VAL A 101 4.70 -9.07 8.01
CA VAL A 101 4.62 -7.69 7.52
C VAL A 101 5.02 -6.75 8.64
N ALA A 102 5.93 -5.82 8.35
CA ALA A 102 6.37 -4.78 9.29
C ALA A 102 5.17 -4.06 9.94
N ASP A 103 5.37 -3.56 11.16
CA ASP A 103 4.31 -2.91 11.93
C ASP A 103 3.80 -1.63 11.23
N ALA A 104 4.71 -0.90 10.56
CA ALA A 104 4.41 0.17 9.61
C ALA A 104 4.19 -0.43 8.21
N GLY A 105 3.00 -0.25 7.63
CA GLY A 105 2.72 -0.65 6.23
C GLY A 105 3.52 0.19 5.22
N LEU A 106 3.15 0.12 3.93
CA LEU A 106 3.76 0.97 2.89
C LEU A 106 3.87 2.43 3.33
N LEU A 107 5.08 3.01 3.17
CA LEU A 107 5.29 4.44 3.29
C LEU A 107 5.87 5.05 2.01
N PRO A 108 5.45 6.28 1.64
CA PRO A 108 5.63 6.73 0.28
C PRO A 108 6.83 7.68 0.11
N GLY A 109 7.54 7.51 -1.01
CA GLY A 109 8.34 8.56 -1.65
C GLY A 109 9.11 8.01 -2.86
N PRO A 110 9.04 8.59 -4.06
CA PRO A 110 9.96 8.19 -5.14
C PRO A 110 11.42 8.47 -4.71
N GLU A 111 11.64 9.59 -4.01
CA GLU A 111 12.96 10.16 -3.75
C GLU A 111 13.69 9.57 -2.52
N ILE A 112 12.96 9.08 -1.51
CA ILE A 112 13.57 8.35 -0.38
C ILE A 112 14.01 6.96 -0.83
N TRP A 113 13.31 6.39 -1.80
CA TRP A 113 13.51 5.01 -2.26
C TRP A 113 14.51 4.92 -3.43
N ASP A 114 14.59 5.93 -4.31
CA ASP A 114 15.63 6.02 -5.35
C ASP A 114 17.06 6.17 -4.77
N ALA A 115 17.20 6.80 -3.59
CA ALA A 115 18.50 7.17 -3.03
C ALA A 115 19.09 6.17 -2.02
N VAL A 116 18.26 5.31 -1.40
CA VAL A 116 18.70 4.46 -0.27
C VAL A 116 18.64 2.97 -0.58
N LEU A 117 17.77 2.51 -1.47
CA LEU A 117 17.45 1.08 -1.63
C LEU A 117 17.18 0.68 -3.09
N ARG A 118 17.90 1.23 -4.08
CA ARG A 118 17.99 0.51 -5.36
C ARG A 118 18.45 -0.91 -5.03
N PRO A 119 17.77 -1.96 -5.53
CA PRO A 119 18.35 -3.27 -5.54
C PRO A 119 19.72 -3.11 -6.20
N VAL A 120 20.79 -3.32 -5.42
CA VAL A 120 22.04 -3.76 -6.05
C VAL A 120 21.60 -4.97 -6.83
N GLU A 121 21.81 -4.99 -8.14
CA GLU A 121 21.51 -6.15 -9.00
C GLU A 121 22.06 -7.39 -8.30
N ALA A 122 21.18 -8.08 -7.56
CA ALA A 122 21.55 -9.28 -6.86
C ALA A 122 21.55 -10.35 -7.93
N GLU A 123 22.67 -11.04 -8.08
CA GLU A 123 22.74 -12.15 -9.02
C GLU A 123 21.57 -13.09 -8.74
N PRO A 124 20.84 -13.54 -9.78
CA PRO A 124 19.66 -14.38 -9.62
C PRO A 124 20.06 -15.62 -8.82
N THR A 125 19.61 -15.68 -7.57
CA THR A 125 19.85 -16.85 -6.72
C THR A 125 18.86 -17.92 -7.18
N GLU A 126 19.34 -19.13 -7.45
CA GLU A 126 18.48 -20.23 -7.90
C GLU A 126 17.31 -20.41 -6.93
N ALA A 127 16.09 -20.49 -7.48
CA ALA A 127 14.88 -20.68 -6.71
C ALA A 127 14.98 -21.99 -5.90
N GLY A 128 15.20 -21.86 -4.59
CA GLY A 128 15.12 -22.97 -3.65
C GLY A 128 13.68 -23.46 -3.46
N PRO A 129 13.48 -24.64 -2.86
CA PRO A 129 12.14 -25.07 -2.46
C PRO A 129 11.50 -24.05 -1.50
N ILE A 130 10.17 -23.88 -1.57
CA ILE A 130 9.42 -22.95 -0.69
C ILE A 130 9.76 -23.26 0.76
N GLY A 131 10.47 -22.34 1.42
CA GLY A 131 10.64 -22.37 2.87
C GLY A 131 9.38 -21.83 3.54
N GLY A 132 8.39 -22.66 3.84
CA GLY A 132 7.23 -22.27 4.65
C GLY A 132 5.87 -22.70 4.11
N THR A 133 4.81 -22.36 4.84
CA THR A 133 3.41 -22.68 4.48
C THR A 133 2.71 -21.41 4.03
N PHE A 134 2.17 -21.39 2.81
CA PHE A 134 1.40 -20.25 2.30
C PHE A 134 0.23 -19.87 3.23
N ARG A 135 0.12 -18.59 3.57
CA ARG A 135 -0.91 -18.05 4.46
C ARG A 135 -1.89 -17.16 3.68
N GLU A 136 -2.92 -17.78 3.12
CA GLU A 136 -3.92 -17.08 2.29
C GLU A 136 -4.53 -15.85 2.98
N ALA A 137 -4.91 -15.96 4.26
CA ALA A 137 -5.46 -14.82 5.00
C ALA A 137 -4.47 -13.65 5.15
N ALA A 138 -3.17 -13.94 5.31
CA ALA A 138 -2.14 -12.90 5.37
C ALA A 138 -1.95 -12.24 3.99
N ALA A 139 -1.88 -13.05 2.93
CA ALA A 139 -1.79 -12.58 1.55
C ALA A 139 -2.97 -11.66 1.18
N ARG A 140 -4.20 -12.07 1.52
CA ARG A 140 -5.41 -11.26 1.31
C ARG A 140 -5.33 -9.90 2.01
N ARG A 141 -4.95 -9.89 3.29
CA ARG A 141 -4.81 -8.64 4.06
C ARG A 141 -3.76 -7.72 3.44
N LEU A 142 -2.58 -8.26 3.11
CA LEU A 142 -1.50 -7.50 2.47
C LEU A 142 -1.97 -6.87 1.16
N LEU A 143 -2.53 -7.68 0.25
CA LEU A 143 -2.94 -7.20 -1.06
C LEU A 143 -4.01 -6.11 -0.96
N HIS A 144 -5.03 -6.28 -0.11
CA HIS A 144 -6.05 -5.24 0.05
C HIS A 144 -5.48 -3.95 0.64
N HIS A 145 -4.59 -4.07 1.62
CA HIS A 145 -3.96 -2.92 2.26
C HIS A 145 -3.07 -2.13 1.28
N GLU A 146 -2.17 -2.82 0.57
CA GLU A 146 -1.22 -2.15 -0.33
C GLU A 146 -1.90 -1.64 -1.61
N LEU A 147 -2.86 -2.38 -2.17
CA LEU A 147 -3.60 -1.92 -3.36
C LEU A 147 -4.53 -0.74 -3.05
N LEU A 148 -5.13 -0.68 -1.86
CA LEU A 148 -5.90 0.49 -1.44
C LEU A 148 -4.98 1.71 -1.31
N THR A 149 -3.81 1.54 -0.71
CA THR A 149 -2.79 2.59 -0.63
C THR A 149 -2.35 3.08 -2.02
N ALA A 150 -2.15 2.16 -2.97
CA ALA A 150 -1.83 2.50 -4.35
C ALA A 150 -2.96 3.30 -5.03
N ARG A 151 -4.22 2.90 -4.79
CA ARG A 151 -5.39 3.64 -5.28
C ARG A 151 -5.44 5.05 -4.74
N ASP A 152 -5.14 5.24 -3.46
CA ASP A 152 -5.15 6.56 -2.83
C ASP A 152 -4.09 7.49 -3.42
N TRP A 153 -2.91 6.94 -3.76
CA TRP A 153 -1.90 7.67 -4.52
C TRP A 153 -2.41 8.09 -5.90
N ALA A 154 -3.00 7.15 -6.65
CA ALA A 154 -3.53 7.42 -7.98
C ALA A 154 -4.64 8.49 -7.96
N ARG A 155 -5.39 8.57 -6.84
CA ARG A 155 -6.43 9.58 -6.58
C ARG A 155 -5.90 10.87 -5.95
N ARG A 156 -4.60 10.94 -5.64
CA ARG A 156 -3.94 12.04 -4.92
C ARG A 156 -4.50 12.29 -3.51
N GLU A 157 -5.19 11.30 -2.94
CA GLU A 157 -5.59 11.27 -1.53
C GLU A 157 -4.37 11.03 -0.63
N LEU A 158 -3.29 10.49 -1.20
CA LEU A 158 -1.98 10.35 -0.58
C LEU A 158 -0.88 10.91 -1.50
N VAL A 159 -0.05 11.83 -0.98
CA VAL A 159 1.05 12.46 -1.73
C VAL A 159 2.34 12.36 -0.91
N GLY A 160 3.21 11.43 -1.28
CA GLY A 160 4.45 11.14 -0.55
C GLY A 160 5.36 12.35 -0.37
N ALA A 161 5.58 13.12 -1.43
CA ALA A 161 6.47 14.29 -1.42
C ALA A 161 6.02 15.41 -0.47
N ALA A 162 4.76 15.39 -0.02
CA ALA A 162 4.23 16.37 0.92
C ALA A 162 4.44 15.98 2.40
N ILE A 163 4.92 14.76 2.67
CA ILE A 163 5.14 14.24 4.02
C ILE A 163 6.58 14.62 4.44
N PRO A 164 6.76 15.38 5.54
CA PRO A 164 8.10 15.71 6.05
C PRO A 164 8.89 14.44 6.38
N ARG A 165 10.19 14.39 6.01
CA ARG A 165 11.04 13.20 6.19
C ARG A 165 11.03 12.67 7.62
N GLN A 166 11.07 13.56 8.61
CA GLN A 166 11.04 13.19 10.04
C GLN A 166 9.69 12.63 10.51
N ALA A 167 8.61 12.91 9.77
CA ALA A 167 7.26 12.47 10.11
C ALA A 167 6.84 11.19 9.37
N VAL A 168 7.68 10.67 8.45
CA VAL A 168 7.34 9.54 7.58
C VAL A 168 6.88 8.34 8.39
N GLU A 169 7.67 7.84 9.35
CA GLU A 169 7.32 6.65 10.13
C GLU A 169 6.00 6.81 10.91
N SER A 170 5.82 7.95 11.58
CA SER A 170 4.60 8.22 12.33
C SER A 170 3.39 8.41 11.40
N PHE A 171 3.57 9.03 10.24
CA PHE A 171 2.54 9.11 9.20
C PHE A 171 2.11 7.71 8.73
N ALA A 172 3.04 6.75 8.61
CA ALA A 172 2.75 5.38 8.20
C ALA A 172 1.72 4.72 9.08
N VAL A 173 1.98 4.83 10.38
CA VAL A 173 1.22 4.15 11.41
C VAL A 173 -0.18 4.73 11.42
N VAL A 174 -0.28 6.06 11.31
CA VAL A 174 -1.55 6.78 11.24
C VAL A 174 -2.30 6.47 9.94
N TRP A 175 -1.62 6.47 8.78
CA TRP A 175 -2.22 6.15 7.49
C TRP A 175 -2.72 4.70 7.45
N ALA A 176 -1.98 3.77 8.03
CA ALA A 176 -2.39 2.36 8.12
C ALA A 176 -3.69 2.19 8.94
N VAL A 177 -3.90 2.99 10.00
CA VAL A 177 -5.19 3.02 10.72
C VAL A 177 -6.32 3.49 9.78
N THR A 178 -6.07 4.53 8.99
CA THR A 178 -7.04 5.04 8.00
C THR A 178 -7.35 4.02 6.90
N VAL A 179 -6.35 3.29 6.42
CA VAL A 179 -6.51 2.21 5.41
C VAL A 179 -7.36 1.08 6.00
N ASP A 180 -7.05 0.55 7.17
CA ASP A 180 -7.81 -0.56 7.75
C ASP A 180 -9.22 -0.16 8.21
N GLY A 181 -9.40 1.07 8.69
CA GLY A 181 -10.73 1.60 8.94
C GLY A 181 -11.61 1.59 7.67
N ARG A 182 -11.03 1.96 6.52
CA ARG A 182 -11.72 1.89 5.22
C ARG A 182 -11.98 0.46 4.78
N LEU A 183 -11.00 -0.44 4.87
CA LEU A 183 -11.19 -1.86 4.56
C LEU A 183 -12.30 -2.48 5.42
N HIS A 184 -12.32 -2.17 6.71
CA HIS A 184 -13.35 -2.62 7.64
C HIS A 184 -14.76 -2.17 7.21
N ARG A 185 -14.94 -0.89 6.87
CA ARG A 185 -16.23 -0.35 6.39
C ARG A 185 -16.67 -0.96 5.06
N LEU A 186 -15.73 -1.36 4.21
CA LEU A 186 -16.00 -2.03 2.94
C LEU A 186 -16.24 -3.54 3.11
N GLY A 187 -16.07 -4.10 4.32
CA GLY A 187 -16.14 -5.54 4.56
C GLY A 187 -15.01 -6.32 3.89
N LEU A 188 -13.87 -5.67 3.65
CA LEU A 188 -12.71 -6.25 2.96
C LEU A 188 -11.64 -6.75 3.97
N PRO A 189 -10.79 -7.72 3.57
CA PRO A 189 -9.68 -8.17 4.40
C PRO A 189 -8.76 -7.03 4.81
N GLY A 190 -8.52 -6.89 6.11
CA GLY A 190 -7.59 -5.93 6.71
C GLY A 190 -7.18 -6.37 8.11
N TYR A 191 -6.40 -5.55 8.79
CA TYR A 191 -6.09 -5.75 10.21
C TYR A 191 -7.27 -5.33 11.07
N SER A 192 -7.50 -6.07 12.15
CA SER A 192 -8.55 -5.74 13.11
C SER A 192 -8.23 -4.42 13.84
N MET A 193 -9.28 -3.78 14.36
CA MET A 193 -9.13 -2.59 15.21
C MET A 193 -8.20 -2.86 16.39
N ALA A 194 -8.27 -4.04 17.01
CA ALA A 194 -7.41 -4.41 18.13
C ALA A 194 -5.94 -4.51 17.73
N GLU A 195 -5.62 -5.18 16.62
CA GLU A 195 -4.26 -5.27 16.08
C GLU A 195 -3.70 -3.87 15.77
N ARG A 196 -4.49 -3.00 15.12
CA ARG A 196 -4.07 -1.64 14.79
C ARG A 196 -3.93 -0.74 15.99
N ARG A 197 -4.82 -0.85 16.97
CA ARG A 197 -4.70 -0.13 18.24
C ARG A 197 -3.41 -0.50 18.97
N ASN A 198 -3.05 -1.78 18.99
CA ASN A 198 -1.81 -2.26 19.59
C ASN A 198 -0.56 -1.74 18.86
N ARG A 199 -0.56 -1.73 17.51
CA ARG A 199 0.54 -1.16 16.71
C ARG A 199 0.68 0.35 16.92
N PHE A 200 -0.43 1.08 16.86
CA PHE A 200 -0.49 2.51 17.15
C PHE A 200 0.06 2.83 18.54
N SER A 201 -0.39 2.07 19.56
CA SER A 201 0.11 2.22 20.93
C SER A 201 1.61 2.02 21.00
N ARG A 202 2.13 0.91 20.46
CA ARG A 202 3.55 0.59 20.53
C ARG A 202 4.43 1.67 19.90
N HIS A 203 4.01 2.21 18.75
CA HIS A 203 4.72 3.30 18.06
C HIS A 203 4.78 4.57 18.91
N PHE A 204 3.62 5.09 19.30
CA PHE A 204 3.53 6.40 19.95
C PHE A 204 3.82 6.38 21.46
N SER A 205 3.74 5.21 22.11
CA SER A 205 4.05 5.10 23.55
C SER A 205 5.55 5.22 23.85
N SER A 206 6.41 4.98 22.85
CA SER A 206 7.86 5.16 22.98
C SER A 206 8.24 6.63 23.29
N ALA A 207 7.39 7.59 22.90
CA ALA A 207 7.58 9.02 23.08
C ALA A 207 6.76 9.62 24.24
N GLY A 208 5.92 8.83 24.93
CA GLY A 208 5.12 9.29 26.06
C GLY A 208 3.85 8.47 26.33
N VAL A 209 3.10 8.82 27.38
CA VAL A 209 1.81 8.16 27.68
C VAL A 209 0.75 8.65 26.70
N LEU A 210 -0.01 7.72 26.10
CA LEU A 210 -1.16 8.06 25.27
C LEU A 210 -2.35 8.54 26.11
N LEU A 211 -2.69 9.82 25.97
CA LEU A 211 -3.83 10.47 26.62
C LEU A 211 -5.15 10.17 25.89
N PRO A 212 -6.32 10.40 26.52
CA PRO A 212 -7.63 10.21 25.89
C PRO A 212 -7.76 10.84 24.51
N ASP A 213 -7.32 12.08 24.33
CA ASP A 213 -7.38 12.81 23.06
C ASP A 213 -6.61 12.09 21.93
N HIS A 214 -5.52 11.39 22.24
CA HIS A 214 -4.79 10.61 21.23
C HIS A 214 -5.58 9.38 20.77
N TRP A 215 -6.43 8.82 21.64
CA TRP A 215 -7.34 7.74 21.27
C TRP A 215 -8.54 8.23 20.46
N GLU A 216 -8.98 9.47 20.67
CA GLU A 216 -9.97 10.12 19.80
C GLU A 216 -9.42 10.31 18.39
N ILE A 217 -8.13 10.66 18.25
CA ILE A 217 -7.44 10.70 16.95
C ILE A 217 -7.46 9.31 16.29
N PHE A 218 -7.06 8.26 17.02
CA PHE A 218 -7.12 6.88 16.51
C PHE A 218 -8.53 6.51 16.00
N GLN A 219 -9.54 6.81 16.81
CA GLN A 219 -10.92 6.48 16.48
C GLN A 219 -11.42 7.27 15.25
N SER A 220 -11.07 8.56 15.16
CA SER A 220 -11.40 9.44 14.03
C SER A 220 -10.82 8.92 12.70
N LEU A 221 -9.56 8.47 12.73
CA LEU A 221 -8.90 7.83 11.57
C LEU A 221 -9.60 6.53 11.18
N TRP A 222 -9.90 5.69 12.18
CA TRP A 222 -10.56 4.40 11.96
C TRP A 222 -11.95 4.58 11.38
N ASP A 223 -12.76 5.52 11.88
CA ASP A 223 -14.14 5.74 11.47
C ASP A 223 -14.26 6.48 10.13
N GLY A 224 -13.15 7.03 9.62
CA GLY A 224 -13.12 7.68 8.31
C GLY A 224 -13.53 9.14 8.32
N ALA A 225 -13.32 9.84 9.44
CA ALA A 225 -13.52 11.29 9.50
C ALA A 225 -12.44 12.08 8.73
N VAL A 226 -11.40 11.38 8.25
CA VAL A 226 -10.27 11.93 7.51
C VAL A 226 -10.40 11.58 6.02
N ALA A 227 -10.27 12.58 5.14
CA ALA A 227 -10.45 12.41 3.70
C ALA A 227 -9.13 12.16 2.95
N GLY A 228 -7.99 12.59 3.48
CA GLY A 228 -6.70 12.40 2.81
C GLY A 228 -5.48 12.81 3.63
N TRP A 229 -4.32 12.81 2.99
CA TRP A 229 -3.02 13.07 3.63
C TRP A 229 -2.91 14.41 4.38
N PRO A 230 -3.54 15.54 3.98
CA PRO A 230 -3.41 16.80 4.71
C PRO A 230 -4.05 16.72 6.10
N ASP A 231 -5.22 16.08 6.19
CA ASP A 231 -5.95 15.88 7.45
C ASP A 231 -5.17 14.94 8.37
N VAL A 232 -4.59 13.88 7.80
CA VAL A 232 -3.73 12.95 8.55
C VAL A 232 -2.51 13.69 9.12
N LEU A 233 -1.85 14.54 8.35
CA LEU A 233 -0.73 15.34 8.85
C LEU A 233 -1.17 16.35 9.92
N ALA A 234 -2.36 16.92 9.80
CA ALA A 234 -2.90 17.83 10.81
C ALA A 234 -3.11 17.10 12.14
N LEU A 235 -3.73 15.92 12.13
CA LEU A 235 -3.93 15.08 13.31
C LEU A 235 -2.61 14.58 13.90
N LEU A 236 -1.66 14.20 13.04
CA LEU A 236 -0.36 13.69 13.47
C LEU A 236 0.38 14.66 14.40
N ARG A 237 0.25 15.98 14.20
CA ARG A 237 0.89 17.01 15.05
C ARG A 237 0.44 16.99 16.51
N HIS A 238 -0.66 16.30 16.81
CA HIS A 238 -1.21 16.17 18.16
C HIS A 238 -0.78 14.86 18.83
N LEU A 239 0.00 14.01 18.17
CA LEU A 239 0.51 12.76 18.73
C LEU A 239 1.91 12.94 19.32
N PRO A 240 2.28 12.19 20.36
CA PRO A 240 3.62 12.30 20.96
C PRO A 240 4.69 11.82 19.98
N GLY A 241 5.84 12.47 19.94
CA GLY A 241 6.95 12.08 19.06
C GLY A 241 6.72 12.36 17.57
N SER A 242 5.73 13.19 17.22
CA SER A 242 5.43 13.59 15.84
C SER A 242 6.24 14.79 15.32
N SER A 243 7.12 15.37 16.16
CA SER A 243 7.89 16.60 15.92
C SER A 243 9.33 16.32 15.51
#